data_AF-A0A0A6UDD9-F1
#
_entry.id   AF-A0A0A6UDD9-F1
#
_cell.length_a   1.000
_cell.length_b   1.000
_cell.length_c   1.000
_cell.angle_alpha   90.00
_cell.angle_beta   90.00
_cell.angle_gamma   90.00
#
_symmetry.space_group_name_H-M   'P 1'
#
loop_
_entity.id
_entity.type
_entity.pdbx_description
1 polymer ?
#
loop_
_entity_poly.entity_id
_entity_poly.type
_entity_poly.pdbx_seq_one_letter_code
_entity_poly.pdbx_strand_id
1 'polypeptide(L)'
;MTDSRRWSALVAAVVLAVTGCARVDAAPGPAPAAPSASPAADMARLIVRDGDLVEASGTVLAAPGGPVRFCAPAPTTAIGGGPPVPDCSVGVPVLGVDLNRLAEAGRYEKTRFGRARLRGEWRSGTLRVTEQGPPVAATLEPAEPTPCRPPDGGWQRGPLGDTNRVFEYVESRHPDRFRRPWVTYPRGATRDETPMAGATEVLVIEVVRGDVDGARRDLAALYAGNLCVVGRAGAKSLADQRGLHEAVQPELTAIMEDAANGVYASGSEDTVSVEMLMLTPALHGRLTAISADGITAVPWLRPL
;
A
#
# COMPACT_ATOMS: atom_id res chain seq x y z
N MET A 1 59.17 59.31 -19.47
CA MET A 1 59.56 60.22 -20.56
C MET A 1 59.74 59.32 -21.76
N THR A 2 58.79 59.11 -22.65
CA THR A 2 58.09 59.94 -23.67
C THR A 2 57.22 58.89 -24.41
N ASP A 3 56.11 59.09 -25.09
CA ASP A 3 55.41 60.26 -25.58
C ASP A 3 53.98 59.82 -25.89
N SER A 4 53.07 60.78 -25.83
CA SER A 4 51.65 60.66 -26.13
C SER A 4 51.35 60.50 -27.62
N ARG A 5 50.36 59.67 -27.99
CA ARG A 5 49.59 59.86 -29.22
C ARG A 5 48.10 59.59 -29.03
N ARG A 6 47.36 60.70 -28.97
CA ARG A 6 45.91 60.82 -29.06
C ARG A 6 45.49 60.67 -30.52
N TRP A 7 44.48 59.83 -30.80
CA TRP A 7 43.65 59.97 -31.98
C TRP A 7 42.18 60.00 -31.54
N SER A 8 41.56 61.16 -31.76
CA SER A 8 40.13 61.40 -31.59
C SER A 8 39.39 60.87 -32.82
N ALA A 9 38.34 60.08 -32.63
CA ALA A 9 37.34 59.83 -33.66
C ALA A 9 35.96 60.19 -33.08
N LEU A 10 35.41 61.27 -33.60
CA LEU A 10 34.00 61.65 -33.53
C LEU A 10 33.18 60.57 -34.27
N VAL A 11 32.18 59.99 -33.60
CA VAL A 11 31.06 59.33 -34.29
C VAL A 11 29.76 59.83 -33.69
N ALA A 12 28.94 60.36 -34.59
CA ALA A 12 27.68 61.02 -34.34
C ALA A 12 26.62 60.07 -33.76
N ALA A 13 25.74 60.66 -32.95
CA ALA A 13 24.53 60.06 -32.44
C ALA A 13 23.53 59.76 -33.58
N VAL A 14 23.02 58.53 -33.61
CA VAL A 14 21.72 58.19 -34.16
C VAL A 14 20.99 57.37 -33.10
N VAL A 15 20.13 58.03 -32.34
CA VAL A 15 19.21 57.39 -31.40
C VAL A 15 17.99 56.95 -32.22
N LEU A 16 17.98 55.70 -32.66
CA LEU A 16 16.77 55.03 -33.11
C LEU A 16 16.01 54.58 -31.85
N ALA A 17 15.00 55.36 -31.46
CA ALA A 17 14.02 54.95 -30.49
C ALA A 17 13.14 53.85 -31.12
N VAL A 18 13.56 52.59 -30.94
CA VAL A 18 12.69 51.45 -31.15
C VAL A 18 11.77 51.35 -29.93
N THR A 19 10.56 51.87 -30.07
CA THR A 19 9.47 51.66 -29.10
C THR A 19 9.04 50.21 -29.20
N GLY A 20 9.81 49.31 -28.58
CA GLY A 20 9.42 47.93 -28.37
C GLY A 20 8.31 47.89 -27.33
N CYS A 21 7.08 47.60 -27.76
CA CYS A 21 6.06 47.10 -26.86
C CYS A 21 6.56 45.77 -26.29
N ALA A 22 7.22 45.83 -25.13
CA ALA A 22 7.42 44.65 -24.31
C ALA A 22 6.04 44.20 -23.84
N ARG A 23 5.44 43.25 -24.56
CA ARG A 23 4.42 42.40 -23.96
C ARG A 23 5.12 41.66 -22.83
N VAL A 24 4.80 42.06 -21.60
CA VAL A 24 5.04 41.23 -20.43
C VAL A 24 4.12 40.03 -20.61
N ASP A 25 4.63 38.98 -21.25
CA ASP A 25 4.02 37.66 -21.16
C ASP A 25 4.13 37.27 -19.69
N ALA A 26 3.05 37.52 -18.96
CA ALA A 26 2.86 37.01 -17.62
C ALA A 26 2.98 35.49 -17.73
N ALA A 27 4.11 34.95 -17.25
CA ALA A 27 4.27 33.52 -17.09
C ALA A 27 3.05 33.00 -16.33
N PRO A 28 2.39 31.92 -16.81
CA PRO A 28 1.29 31.33 -16.07
C PRO A 28 1.80 30.99 -14.68
N GLY A 29 1.25 31.67 -13.68
CA GLY A 29 1.52 31.35 -12.28
C GLY A 29 1.22 29.86 -12.04
N PRO A 30 1.95 29.18 -11.15
CA PRO A 30 1.68 27.79 -10.84
C PRO A 30 0.20 27.64 -10.53
N ALA A 31 -0.47 26.79 -11.32
CA ALA A 31 -1.87 26.47 -11.09
C ALA A 31 -2.04 26.06 -9.63
N PRO A 32 -3.08 26.54 -8.92
CA PRO A 32 -3.34 26.08 -7.56
C PRO A 32 -3.39 24.56 -7.58
N ALA A 33 -2.55 23.93 -6.76
CA ALA A 33 -2.55 22.48 -6.61
C ALA A 33 -3.99 22.06 -6.33
N ALA A 34 -4.52 21.15 -7.16
CA ALA A 34 -5.84 20.58 -6.93
C ALA A 34 -5.89 20.07 -5.49
N PRO A 35 -6.99 20.31 -4.74
CA PRO A 35 -7.09 19.83 -3.37
C PRO A 35 -6.86 18.32 -3.39
N SER A 36 -5.79 17.87 -2.73
CA SER A 36 -5.56 16.46 -2.47
C SER A 36 -6.82 15.92 -1.79
N ALA A 37 -7.48 14.95 -2.40
CA ALA A 37 -8.65 14.32 -1.81
C ALA A 37 -8.26 13.81 -0.41
N SER A 38 -9.05 14.17 0.60
CA SER A 38 -8.82 13.66 1.96
C SER A 38 -9.06 12.15 1.97
N PRO A 39 -8.25 11.37 2.71
CA PRO A 39 -8.46 9.93 2.90
C PRO A 39 -9.91 9.56 3.26
N ALA A 40 -10.60 10.41 4.04
CA ALA A 40 -12.00 10.23 4.39
C ALA A 40 -12.95 10.31 3.18
N ALA A 41 -12.70 11.21 2.23
CA ALA A 41 -13.50 11.31 1.01
C ALA A 41 -13.30 10.10 0.09
N ASP A 42 -12.10 9.52 0.09
CA ASP A 42 -11.82 8.29 -0.63
C ASP A 42 -12.51 7.09 0.04
N MET A 43 -12.54 7.03 1.37
CA MET A 43 -13.25 5.99 2.12
C MET A 43 -14.76 6.00 1.85
N ALA A 44 -15.38 7.17 1.76
CA ALA A 44 -16.82 7.31 1.53
C ALA A 44 -17.28 6.71 0.18
N ARG A 45 -16.38 6.66 -0.82
CA ARG A 45 -16.64 6.03 -2.14
C ARG A 45 -16.67 4.50 -2.07
N LEU A 46 -16.11 3.92 -1.01
CA LEU A 46 -16.07 2.48 -0.81
C LEU A 46 -17.30 1.93 -0.09
N ILE A 47 -18.22 2.81 0.33
CA ILE A 47 -19.43 2.43 1.07
C ILE A 47 -20.38 1.64 0.16
N VAL A 48 -20.69 0.41 0.55
CA VAL A 48 -21.70 -0.45 -0.09
C VAL A 48 -23.06 -0.25 0.57
N ARG A 49 -24.10 -0.06 -0.25
CA ARG A 49 -25.50 0.08 0.12
C ARG A 49 -26.35 -0.98 -0.59
N ASP A 50 -27.54 -1.22 -0.05
CA ASP A 50 -28.54 -2.05 -0.73
C ASP A 50 -28.92 -1.42 -2.08
N GLY A 51 -28.88 -2.25 -3.13
CA GLY A 51 -29.09 -1.86 -4.53
C GLY A 51 -27.80 -1.55 -5.30
N ASP A 52 -26.65 -1.43 -4.64
CA ASP A 52 -25.40 -1.14 -5.32
C ASP A 52 -24.94 -2.32 -6.19
N LEU A 53 -24.35 -2.00 -7.34
CA LEU A 53 -23.56 -2.96 -8.09
C LEU A 53 -22.19 -3.10 -7.43
N VAL A 54 -21.80 -4.33 -7.15
CA VAL A 54 -20.55 -4.65 -6.45
C VAL A 54 -19.73 -5.70 -7.19
N GLU A 55 -18.44 -5.71 -6.91
CA GLU A 55 -17.47 -6.67 -7.44
C GLU A 55 -16.55 -7.19 -6.33
N ALA A 56 -16.20 -8.47 -6.42
CA ALA A 56 -15.11 -9.07 -5.66
C ALA A 56 -14.56 -10.33 -6.36
N SER A 57 -13.38 -10.77 -5.92
CA SER A 57 -12.84 -12.08 -6.28
C SER A 57 -12.50 -12.89 -5.04
N GLY A 58 -12.91 -14.16 -5.00
CA GLY A 58 -12.72 -15.01 -3.82
C GLY A 58 -13.16 -16.44 -4.05
N THR A 59 -13.37 -17.16 -2.96
CA THR A 59 -13.75 -18.58 -2.97
C THR A 59 -15.27 -18.72 -2.91
N VAL A 60 -15.82 -19.60 -3.73
CA VAL A 60 -17.23 -20.01 -3.68
C VAL A 60 -17.31 -21.37 -3.01
N LEU A 61 -18.16 -21.51 -1.99
CA LEU A 61 -18.48 -22.78 -1.34
C LEU A 61 -19.95 -23.14 -1.53
N ALA A 62 -20.22 -24.38 -1.90
CA ALA A 62 -21.56 -24.94 -2.01
C ALA A 62 -21.64 -26.24 -1.21
N ALA A 63 -22.05 -26.11 0.06
CA ALA A 63 -22.34 -27.25 0.93
C ALA A 63 -23.75 -27.80 0.66
N PRO A 64 -23.99 -29.12 0.84
CA PRO A 64 -25.33 -29.69 0.64
C PRO A 64 -26.37 -29.10 1.59
N GLY A 65 -27.54 -28.73 1.06
CA GLY A 65 -28.67 -28.24 1.86
C GLY A 65 -28.51 -26.83 2.41
N GLY A 66 -27.38 -26.15 2.16
CA GLY A 66 -27.13 -24.77 2.56
C GLY A 66 -27.12 -23.80 1.37
N PRO A 67 -27.15 -22.49 1.64
CA PRO A 67 -26.93 -21.48 0.61
C PRO A 67 -25.49 -21.56 0.08
N VAL A 68 -25.31 -21.21 -1.20
CA VAL A 68 -23.97 -21.00 -1.75
C VAL A 68 -23.37 -19.75 -1.09
N ARG A 69 -22.10 -19.84 -0.70
CA ARG A 69 -21.35 -18.79 0.00
C ARG A 69 -20.23 -18.27 -0.88
N PHE A 70 -20.01 -16.95 -0.85
CA PHE A 70 -18.87 -16.29 -1.48
C PHE A 70 -18.01 -15.68 -0.38
N CYS A 71 -16.76 -16.12 -0.30
CA CYS A 71 -15.90 -15.97 0.85
C CYS A 71 -14.75 -15.01 0.56
N ALA A 72 -14.55 -14.08 1.49
CA ALA A 72 -13.40 -13.18 1.48
C ALA A 72 -12.11 -13.99 1.72
N PRO A 73 -10.95 -13.51 1.26
CA PRO A 73 -9.66 -14.15 1.48
C PRO A 73 -9.16 -13.91 2.92
N ALA A 74 -10.00 -14.20 3.92
CA ALA A 74 -9.63 -14.04 5.32
C ALA A 74 -8.49 -15.02 5.68
N PRO A 75 -7.54 -14.62 6.54
CA PRO A 75 -6.49 -15.53 7.00
C PRO A 75 -7.07 -16.79 7.62
N THR A 76 -6.66 -17.95 7.14
CA THR A 76 -7.01 -19.24 7.73
C THR A 76 -5.88 -19.73 8.61
N THR A 77 -6.20 -20.22 9.82
CA THR A 77 -5.20 -20.81 10.71
C THR A 77 -4.85 -22.21 10.22
N ALA A 78 -3.70 -22.37 9.57
CA ALA A 78 -3.17 -23.68 9.18
C ALA A 78 -2.55 -24.40 10.39
N ILE A 79 -3.37 -24.90 11.31
CA ILE A 79 -2.90 -25.72 12.45
C ILE A 79 -2.84 -27.18 12.00
N GLY A 80 -1.64 -27.79 11.99
CA GLY A 80 -1.48 -29.23 11.84
C GLY A 80 -1.09 -29.78 10.46
N GLY A 81 -0.75 -28.93 9.48
CA GLY A 81 -0.11 -29.35 8.22
C GLY A 81 -0.97 -30.19 7.26
N GLY A 82 -2.26 -30.38 7.55
CA GLY A 82 -3.21 -31.00 6.63
C GLY A 82 -3.63 -30.05 5.51
N PRO A 83 -4.22 -30.57 4.42
CA PRO A 83 -4.85 -29.72 3.40
C PRO A 83 -5.87 -28.79 4.05
N PRO A 84 -5.88 -27.49 3.72
CA PRO A 84 -6.83 -26.56 4.31
C PRO A 84 -8.25 -27.02 3.97
N VAL A 85 -9.06 -27.23 5.01
CA VAL A 85 -10.49 -27.48 4.83
C VAL A 85 -11.10 -26.17 4.34
N PRO A 86 -11.85 -26.16 3.22
CA PRO A 86 -12.46 -24.94 2.72
C PRO A 86 -13.46 -24.41 3.77
N ASP A 87 -13.14 -23.26 4.36
CA ASP A 87 -14.02 -22.56 5.29
C ASP A 87 -14.50 -21.23 4.70
N CYS A 88 -15.54 -20.67 5.32
CA CYS A 88 -16.13 -19.40 4.94
C CYS A 88 -16.62 -18.65 6.16
N SER A 89 -15.69 -18.45 7.11
CA SER A 89 -15.92 -17.68 8.33
C SER A 89 -16.38 -16.25 8.00
N VAL A 90 -15.80 -15.68 6.93
CA VAL A 90 -16.12 -14.34 6.45
C VAL A 90 -16.57 -14.40 5.00
N GLY A 91 -17.84 -14.11 4.75
CA GLY A 91 -18.43 -14.21 3.43
C GLY A 91 -19.92 -13.89 3.42
N VAL A 92 -20.48 -13.84 2.21
CA VAL A 92 -21.90 -13.53 1.96
C VAL A 92 -22.61 -14.70 1.30
N PRO A 93 -23.92 -14.87 1.54
CA PRO A 93 -24.73 -15.72 0.67
C PRO A 93 -24.77 -15.12 -0.75
N VAL A 94 -24.84 -16.01 -1.73
CA VAL A 94 -24.80 -15.64 -3.14
C VAL A 94 -25.80 -16.46 -3.95
N LEU A 95 -26.43 -15.81 -4.92
CA LEU A 95 -27.37 -16.41 -5.87
C LEU A 95 -26.87 -16.25 -7.30
N GLY A 96 -27.17 -17.22 -8.17
CA GLY A 96 -26.88 -17.15 -9.61
C GLY A 96 -25.48 -17.59 -10.02
N VAL A 97 -24.69 -18.20 -9.12
CA VAL A 97 -23.35 -18.72 -9.46
C VAL A 97 -23.46 -20.05 -10.20
N ASP A 98 -22.72 -20.17 -11.31
CA ASP A 98 -22.52 -21.43 -12.01
C ASP A 98 -21.30 -22.16 -11.42
N LEU A 99 -21.58 -23.20 -10.63
CA LEU A 99 -20.58 -24.02 -9.96
C LEU A 99 -19.68 -24.83 -10.92
N ASN A 100 -20.07 -24.98 -12.19
CA ASN A 100 -19.28 -25.68 -13.20
C ASN A 100 -18.28 -24.76 -13.90
N ARG A 101 -18.40 -23.44 -13.71
CA ARG A 101 -17.51 -22.42 -14.25
C ARG A 101 -16.51 -21.87 -13.23
N LEU A 102 -16.38 -22.51 -12.07
CA LEU A 102 -15.40 -22.12 -11.06
C LEU A 102 -13.99 -22.53 -11.50
N ALA A 103 -13.02 -21.64 -11.32
CA ALA A 103 -11.61 -21.99 -11.43
C ALA A 103 -11.17 -22.80 -10.19
N GLU A 104 -10.10 -23.58 -10.31
CA GLU A 104 -9.56 -24.38 -9.19
C GLU A 104 -10.67 -25.22 -8.51
N ALA A 105 -11.60 -25.73 -9.30
CA ALA A 105 -12.77 -26.42 -8.78
C ALA A 105 -12.37 -27.71 -8.07
N GLY A 106 -12.92 -27.91 -6.88
CA GLY A 106 -12.63 -29.07 -6.05
C GLY A 106 -13.85 -29.55 -5.27
N ARG A 107 -13.65 -30.65 -4.55
CA ARG A 107 -14.61 -31.17 -3.58
C ARG A 107 -13.87 -31.59 -2.33
N TYR A 108 -14.42 -31.21 -1.20
CA TYR A 108 -14.04 -31.74 0.11
C TYR A 108 -15.31 -32.32 0.73
N GLU A 109 -15.29 -33.62 1.01
CA GLU A 109 -16.48 -34.39 1.34
C GLU A 109 -17.61 -34.15 0.31
N LYS A 110 -18.75 -33.58 0.75
CA LYS A 110 -19.90 -33.27 -0.11
C LYS A 110 -19.95 -31.79 -0.54
N THR A 111 -19.00 -30.97 -0.09
CA THR A 111 -18.93 -29.54 -0.39
C THR A 111 -18.16 -29.32 -1.67
N ARG A 112 -18.78 -28.63 -2.65
CA ARG A 112 -18.08 -28.14 -3.84
C ARG A 112 -17.44 -26.80 -3.53
N PHE A 113 -16.25 -26.57 -4.06
CA PHE A 113 -15.59 -25.29 -3.95
C PHE A 113 -14.84 -24.92 -5.23
N GLY A 114 -14.45 -23.66 -5.33
CA GLY A 114 -13.59 -23.13 -6.38
C GLY A 114 -13.51 -21.61 -6.28
N ARG A 115 -12.83 -20.97 -7.23
CA ARG A 115 -12.58 -19.52 -7.22
C ARG A 115 -13.26 -18.83 -8.39
N ALA A 116 -13.71 -17.61 -8.16
CA ALA A 116 -14.32 -16.77 -9.20
C ALA A 116 -14.12 -15.28 -8.91
N ARG A 117 -14.29 -14.47 -9.95
CA ARG A 117 -14.64 -13.04 -9.82
C ARG A 117 -16.14 -12.92 -10.09
N LEU A 118 -16.86 -12.29 -9.17
CA LEU A 118 -18.31 -12.13 -9.24
C LEU A 118 -18.65 -10.64 -9.25
N ARG A 119 -19.56 -10.25 -10.14
CA ARG A 119 -20.26 -8.97 -10.10
C ARG A 119 -21.75 -9.20 -9.96
N GLY A 120 -22.41 -8.30 -9.24
CA GLY A 120 -23.84 -8.43 -9.00
C GLY A 120 -24.42 -7.27 -8.22
N GLU A 121 -25.73 -7.33 -8.01
CA GLU A 121 -26.44 -6.40 -7.14
C GLU A 121 -26.36 -6.90 -5.70
N TRP A 122 -25.93 -6.04 -4.78
CA TRP A 122 -26.02 -6.28 -3.36
C TRP A 122 -27.42 -5.94 -2.87
N ARG A 123 -28.16 -6.91 -2.33
CA ARG A 123 -29.51 -6.66 -1.81
C ARG A 123 -29.81 -7.54 -0.61
N SER A 124 -30.20 -6.92 0.50
CA SER A 124 -30.68 -7.58 1.71
C SER A 124 -29.73 -8.68 2.20
N GLY A 125 -28.44 -8.35 2.28
CA GLY A 125 -27.42 -9.28 2.76
C GLY A 125 -26.97 -10.33 1.76
N THR A 126 -27.44 -10.31 0.51
CA THR A 126 -27.16 -11.33 -0.50
C THR A 126 -26.62 -10.71 -1.79
N LEU A 127 -25.57 -11.32 -2.35
CA LEU A 127 -25.07 -10.96 -3.67
C LEU A 127 -25.86 -11.71 -4.76
N ARG A 128 -26.57 -10.98 -5.61
CA ARG A 128 -27.24 -11.53 -6.80
C ARG A 128 -26.34 -11.39 -8.02
N VAL A 129 -25.69 -12.47 -8.40
CA VAL A 129 -24.66 -12.48 -9.46
C VAL A 129 -25.31 -12.22 -10.82
N THR A 130 -24.73 -11.27 -11.54
CA THR A 130 -25.07 -10.93 -12.93
C THR A 130 -23.91 -11.22 -13.89
N GLU A 131 -22.66 -11.17 -13.41
CA GLU A 131 -21.46 -11.55 -14.16
C GLU A 131 -20.56 -12.48 -13.33
N GLN A 132 -20.10 -13.57 -13.96
CA GLN A 132 -19.10 -14.48 -13.40
C GLN A 132 -17.94 -14.62 -14.37
N GLY A 133 -16.73 -14.32 -13.88
CA GLY A 133 -15.47 -14.42 -14.60
C GLY A 133 -14.40 -15.22 -13.85
N PRO A 134 -13.22 -15.41 -14.47
CA PRO A 134 -12.08 -16.02 -13.79
C PRO A 134 -11.70 -15.20 -12.55
N PRO A 135 -11.16 -15.84 -11.49
CA PRO A 135 -10.69 -15.13 -10.32
C PRO A 135 -9.59 -14.14 -10.70
N VAL A 136 -9.57 -13.01 -10.00
CA VAL A 136 -8.47 -12.03 -10.11
C VAL A 136 -7.43 -12.46 -9.09
N ALA A 137 -6.21 -12.69 -9.56
CA ALA A 137 -5.09 -12.93 -8.68
C ALA A 137 -4.98 -11.75 -7.70
N ALA A 138 -4.73 -12.05 -6.42
CA ALA A 138 -4.30 -11.02 -5.50
C ALA A 138 -3.09 -10.33 -6.15
N THR A 139 -3.22 -9.03 -6.38
CA THR A 139 -2.12 -8.23 -6.92
C THR A 139 -1.11 -8.17 -5.79
N LEU A 140 -0.13 -9.07 -5.81
CA LEU A 140 1.12 -8.80 -5.12
C LEU A 140 1.70 -7.59 -5.83
N GLU A 141 1.73 -6.47 -5.12
CA GLU A 141 2.55 -5.33 -5.49
C GLU A 141 3.98 -5.86 -5.63
N PRO A 142 4.62 -5.72 -6.81
CA PRO A 142 6.02 -6.06 -6.95
C PRO A 142 6.81 -5.33 -5.87
N ALA A 143 7.75 -6.01 -5.22
CA ALA A 143 8.61 -5.32 -4.26
C ALA A 143 9.33 -4.20 -5.01
N GLU A 144 9.26 -2.98 -4.47
CA GLU A 144 9.92 -1.83 -5.09
C GLU A 144 11.44 -2.06 -5.16
N PRO A 145 12.11 -1.63 -6.26
CA PRO A 145 13.55 -1.76 -6.35
C PRO A 145 14.25 -0.98 -5.22
N THR A 146 15.46 -1.43 -4.86
CA THR A 146 16.29 -0.71 -3.88
C THR A 146 16.44 0.77 -4.27
N PRO A 147 16.11 1.72 -3.38
CA PRO A 147 16.16 3.15 -3.71
C PRO A 147 17.59 3.71 -3.80
N CYS A 148 18.56 3.02 -3.19
CA CYS A 148 19.98 3.38 -3.30
C CYS A 148 20.60 2.87 -4.60
N ARG A 149 21.56 3.64 -5.13
CA ARG A 149 22.50 3.11 -6.12
C ARG A 149 23.34 1.99 -5.49
N PRO A 150 23.78 0.98 -6.27
CA PRO A 150 24.71 -0.01 -5.79
C PRO A 150 26.01 0.64 -5.30
N PRO A 151 26.65 0.10 -4.25
CA PRO A 151 27.98 0.55 -3.83
C PRO A 151 29.03 0.19 -4.87
N ASP A 152 30.24 0.72 -4.73
CA ASP A 152 31.38 0.32 -5.55
C ASP A 152 31.63 -1.19 -5.40
N GLY A 153 31.71 -1.90 -6.53
CA GLY A 153 31.76 -3.37 -6.56
C GLY A 153 30.39 -4.07 -6.60
N GLY A 154 29.29 -3.31 -6.46
CA GLY A 154 27.91 -3.80 -6.55
C GLY A 154 27.39 -4.42 -5.25
N TRP A 155 26.11 -4.82 -5.27
CA TRP A 155 25.48 -5.53 -4.16
C TRP A 155 26.02 -6.95 -4.02
N GLN A 156 26.36 -7.35 -2.79
CA GLN A 156 26.85 -8.69 -2.47
C GLN A 156 25.75 -9.72 -2.72
N ARG A 157 26.07 -10.85 -3.37
CA ARG A 157 25.08 -11.91 -3.59
C ARG A 157 24.79 -12.66 -2.29
N GLY A 158 23.54 -13.08 -2.13
CA GLY A 158 23.08 -13.87 -1.00
C GLY A 158 22.08 -13.13 -0.11
N PRO A 159 21.51 -13.86 0.86
CA PRO A 159 20.54 -13.31 1.80
C PRO A 159 21.19 -12.30 2.74
N LEU A 160 20.36 -11.58 3.50
CA LEU A 160 20.84 -10.71 4.57
C LEU A 160 21.63 -11.49 5.62
N GLY A 161 22.64 -10.82 6.19
CA GLY A 161 23.37 -11.31 7.36
C GLY A 161 22.57 -11.09 8.66
N ASP A 162 23.24 -11.16 9.81
CA ASP A 162 22.64 -10.84 11.10
C ASP A 162 22.25 -9.35 11.17
N THR A 163 20.95 -9.08 11.28
CA THR A 163 20.38 -7.73 11.31
C THR A 163 19.99 -7.26 12.72
N ASN A 164 20.16 -8.09 13.76
CA ASN A 164 19.63 -7.83 15.10
C ASN A 164 20.10 -6.48 15.68
N ARG A 165 21.38 -6.15 15.52
CA ARG A 165 21.95 -4.89 16.02
C ARG A 165 21.39 -3.66 15.31
N VAL A 166 21.03 -3.80 14.03
CA VAL A 166 20.38 -2.73 13.26
C VAL A 166 18.96 -2.54 13.76
N PHE A 167 18.19 -3.62 13.91
CA PHE A 167 16.84 -3.56 14.46
C PHE A 167 16.83 -2.97 15.87
N GLU A 168 17.74 -3.37 16.75
CA GLU A 168 17.85 -2.76 18.09
C GLU A 168 18.17 -1.25 18.03
N TYR A 169 19.08 -0.83 17.14
CA TYR A 169 19.41 0.59 16.96
C TYR A 169 18.21 1.40 16.46
N VAL A 170 17.51 0.88 15.45
CA VAL A 170 16.38 1.57 14.80
C VAL A 170 15.13 1.54 15.69
N GLU A 171 14.75 0.36 16.18
CA GLU A 171 13.45 0.14 16.80
C GLU A 171 13.39 0.50 18.29
N SER A 172 14.51 0.35 19.00
CA SER A 172 14.58 0.57 20.44
C SER A 172 15.25 1.89 20.79
N ARG A 173 16.39 2.20 20.15
CA ARG A 173 17.19 3.39 20.51
C ARG A 173 16.77 4.67 19.78
N HIS A 174 16.28 4.56 18.55
CA HIS A 174 15.95 5.71 17.71
C HIS A 174 14.59 5.60 16.96
N PRO A 175 13.50 5.16 17.61
CA PRO A 175 12.21 4.97 16.93
C PRO A 175 11.61 6.29 16.39
N ASP A 176 12.06 7.43 16.88
CA ASP A 176 11.66 8.77 16.45
C ASP A 176 12.36 9.23 15.14
N ARG A 177 13.44 8.57 14.73
CA ARG A 177 14.27 8.99 13.58
C ARG A 177 14.04 8.18 12.32
N PHE A 178 13.60 6.93 12.46
CA PHE A 178 13.58 5.94 11.39
C PHE A 178 12.18 5.38 11.18
N ARG A 179 11.95 4.79 10.01
CA ARG A 179 10.83 3.85 9.77
C ARG A 179 11.24 2.42 10.07
N ARG A 180 10.26 1.51 10.08
CA ARG A 180 10.52 0.07 10.17
C ARG A 180 11.49 -0.35 9.04
N PRO A 181 12.61 -1.03 9.37
CA PRO A 181 13.48 -1.63 8.36
C PRO A 181 12.72 -2.60 7.46
N TRP A 182 13.05 -2.64 6.18
CA TRP A 182 12.47 -3.59 5.23
C TRP A 182 13.53 -4.16 4.29
N VAL A 183 13.20 -5.28 3.67
CA VAL A 183 14.09 -6.01 2.76
C VAL A 183 13.58 -5.86 1.34
N THR A 184 14.49 -5.63 0.41
CA THR A 184 14.17 -5.67 -1.01
C THR A 184 15.30 -6.24 -1.83
N TYR A 185 15.09 -6.28 -3.15
CA TYR A 185 16.02 -6.74 -4.14
C TYR A 185 16.45 -5.57 -5.02
N PRO A 186 17.69 -5.57 -5.55
CA PRO A 186 18.21 -4.46 -6.35
C PRO A 186 17.34 -4.02 -7.52
N ARG A 187 16.54 -4.93 -8.10
CA ARG A 187 15.64 -4.66 -9.23
C ARG A 187 14.16 -4.81 -8.86
N GLY A 188 13.86 -4.96 -7.57
CA GLY A 188 12.55 -5.39 -7.09
C GLY A 188 12.36 -6.90 -7.21
N ALA A 189 11.28 -7.41 -6.64
CA ALA A 189 10.85 -8.80 -6.84
C ALA A 189 9.86 -8.84 -7.99
N THR A 190 10.12 -9.67 -9.01
CA THR A 190 9.08 -9.99 -9.99
C THR A 190 8.08 -10.97 -9.38
N ARG A 191 6.83 -10.96 -9.85
CA ARG A 191 5.76 -11.84 -9.33
C ARG A 191 6.07 -13.34 -9.41
N ASP A 192 6.97 -13.72 -10.32
CA ASP A 192 7.33 -15.11 -10.59
C ASP A 192 8.62 -15.54 -9.86
N GLU A 193 9.34 -14.60 -9.23
CA GLU A 193 10.52 -14.88 -8.43
C GLU A 193 10.09 -15.27 -7.02
N THR A 194 9.86 -16.57 -6.82
CA THR A 194 9.90 -17.19 -5.48
C THR A 194 11.22 -16.77 -4.82
N PRO A 195 11.30 -16.43 -3.51
CA PRO A 195 12.54 -16.01 -2.86
C PRO A 195 13.65 -17.01 -3.18
N MET A 196 14.49 -16.66 -4.15
CA MET A 196 15.41 -17.61 -4.74
C MET A 196 16.52 -17.83 -3.74
N ALA A 197 16.87 -19.08 -3.45
CA ALA A 197 18.11 -19.39 -2.76
C ALA A 197 19.26 -18.66 -3.50
N GLY A 198 19.91 -17.71 -2.83
CA GLY A 198 20.98 -16.88 -3.41
C GLY A 198 20.54 -15.55 -4.04
N ALA A 199 19.27 -15.14 -3.90
CA ALA A 199 18.83 -13.80 -4.25
C ALA A 199 19.65 -12.74 -3.51
N THR A 200 19.94 -11.61 -4.17
CA THR A 200 20.65 -10.49 -3.55
C THR A 200 19.65 -9.66 -2.77
N GLU A 201 19.74 -9.72 -1.45
CA GLU A 201 18.87 -8.93 -0.57
C GLU A 201 19.57 -7.65 -0.13
N VAL A 202 18.81 -6.57 0.04
CA VAL A 202 19.27 -5.28 0.54
C VAL A 202 18.37 -4.86 1.69
N LEU A 203 18.99 -4.59 2.85
CA LEU A 203 18.29 -4.01 3.99
C LEU A 203 18.15 -2.50 3.77
N VAL A 204 16.91 -2.03 3.70
CA VAL A 204 16.60 -0.61 3.52
C VAL A 204 16.19 0.00 4.85
N ILE A 205 16.83 1.12 5.18
CA ILE A 205 16.55 1.94 6.35
C ILE A 205 16.21 3.35 5.89
N GLU A 206 15.02 3.81 6.23
CA GLU A 206 14.53 5.13 5.87
C GLU A 206 14.64 6.08 7.07
N VAL A 207 15.36 7.18 6.87
CA VAL A 207 15.54 8.24 7.86
C VAL A 207 14.49 9.31 7.63
N VAL A 208 13.55 9.44 8.56
CA VAL A 208 12.46 10.44 8.46
C VAL A 208 12.82 11.75 9.14
N ARG A 209 13.72 11.70 10.14
CA ARG A 209 14.20 12.86 10.89
C ARG A 209 15.71 12.75 11.19
N GLY A 210 16.44 13.84 10.98
CA GLY A 210 17.87 13.96 11.29
C GLY A 210 18.81 13.82 10.08
N ASP A 211 20.10 13.66 10.36
CA ASP A 211 21.18 13.54 9.36
C ASP A 211 21.23 12.13 8.74
N VAL A 212 20.93 12.04 7.44
CA VAL A 212 20.96 10.79 6.67
C VAL A 212 22.38 10.23 6.55
N ASP A 213 23.38 11.08 6.37
CA ASP A 213 24.77 10.65 6.19
C ASP A 213 25.37 10.16 7.51
N GLY A 214 25.02 10.83 8.62
CA GLY A 214 25.30 10.37 9.98
C GLY A 214 24.68 9.01 10.26
N ALA A 215 23.38 8.85 9.99
CA ALA A 215 22.71 7.56 10.14
C ALA A 215 23.36 6.46 9.29
N ARG A 216 23.76 6.76 8.05
CA ARG A 216 24.45 5.80 7.18
C ARG A 216 25.76 5.31 7.79
N ARG A 217 26.58 6.22 8.35
CA ARG A 217 27.83 5.86 9.02
C ARG A 217 27.58 4.99 10.26
N ASP A 218 26.63 5.39 11.10
CA ASP A 218 26.30 4.65 12.33
C ASP A 218 25.81 3.23 12.01
N LEU A 219 24.92 3.08 11.02
CA LEU A 219 24.35 1.79 10.62
C LEU A 219 25.36 0.89 9.91
N ALA A 220 26.25 1.46 9.08
CA ALA A 220 27.35 0.71 8.46
C ALA A 220 28.35 0.15 9.50
N ALA A 221 28.50 0.79 10.66
CA ALA A 221 29.30 0.25 11.76
C ALA A 221 28.62 -0.94 12.46
N LEU A 222 27.31 -1.13 12.27
CA LEU A 222 26.51 -2.20 12.88
C LEU A 222 26.25 -3.37 11.94
N TYR A 223 26.36 -3.16 10.62
CA TYR A 223 25.98 -4.14 9.61
C TYR A 223 26.90 -4.11 8.40
N ALA A 224 27.54 -5.24 8.11
CA ALA A 224 28.52 -5.38 7.04
C ALA A 224 27.93 -5.86 5.70
N GLY A 225 26.63 -6.15 5.65
CA GLY A 225 25.95 -6.61 4.45
C GLY A 225 25.43 -5.47 3.57
N ASN A 226 24.61 -5.82 2.59
CA ASN A 226 23.96 -4.86 1.70
C ASN A 226 23.01 -3.93 2.47
N LEU A 227 23.43 -2.68 2.67
CA LEU A 227 22.69 -1.65 3.39
C LEU A 227 22.34 -0.49 2.45
N CYS A 228 21.08 -0.09 2.46
CA CYS A 228 20.60 1.12 1.82
C CYS A 228 20.01 2.07 2.87
N VAL A 229 20.64 3.23 3.06
CA VAL A 229 20.13 4.27 3.96
C VAL A 229 19.75 5.51 3.16
N VAL A 230 18.46 5.83 3.19
CA VAL A 230 17.84 6.92 2.39
C VAL A 230 17.04 7.86 3.28
N GLY A 231 16.91 9.12 2.86
CA GLY A 231 16.03 10.08 3.50
C GLY A 231 14.59 9.95 3.01
N ARG A 232 13.63 10.05 3.92
CA ARG A 232 12.18 10.07 3.62
C ARG A 232 11.48 11.12 4.48
N ALA A 233 11.93 12.37 4.34
CA ALA A 233 11.42 13.50 5.11
C ALA A 233 9.89 13.64 4.94
N GLY A 234 9.19 13.90 6.05
CA GLY A 234 7.73 14.06 6.09
C GLY A 234 6.93 12.77 6.27
N ALA A 235 7.56 11.60 6.17
CA ALA A 235 6.90 10.34 6.51
C ALA A 235 6.87 10.11 8.03
N LYS A 236 5.94 9.28 8.51
CA LYS A 236 5.83 8.92 9.94
C LYS A 236 7.04 8.08 10.36
N SER A 237 7.58 8.36 11.54
CA SER A 237 8.60 7.52 12.18
C SER A 237 7.97 6.27 12.79
N LEU A 238 8.78 5.31 13.20
CA LEU A 238 8.32 4.12 13.91
C LEU A 238 7.57 4.47 15.21
N ALA A 239 8.06 5.48 15.95
CA ALA A 239 7.37 6.03 17.12
C ALA A 239 6.00 6.62 16.75
N ASP A 240 5.91 7.38 15.65
CA ASP A 240 4.64 7.94 15.18
C ASP A 240 3.65 6.84 14.75
N GLN A 241 4.15 5.78 14.09
CA GLN A 241 3.36 4.61 13.70
C GLN A 241 2.86 3.82 14.92
N ARG A 242 3.71 3.61 15.93
CA ARG A 242 3.32 2.97 17.20
C ARG A 242 2.27 3.79 17.94
N GLY A 243 2.47 5.11 18.05
CA GLY A 243 1.50 5.99 18.69
C GLY A 243 0.14 6.00 17.97
N LEU A 244 0.14 5.96 16.64
CA LEU A 244 -1.10 5.80 15.85
C LEU A 244 -1.77 4.46 16.16
N HIS A 245 -1.02 3.36 16.12
CA HIS A 245 -1.55 2.04 16.41
C HIS A 245 -2.14 1.98 17.82
N GLU A 246 -1.41 2.41 18.85
CA GLU A 246 -1.87 2.45 20.24
C GLU A 246 -3.14 3.29 20.42
N ALA A 247 -3.27 4.40 19.69
CA ALA A 247 -4.45 5.26 19.75
C ALA A 247 -5.69 4.63 19.09
N VAL A 248 -5.51 3.86 18.01
CA VAL A 248 -6.59 3.26 17.22
C VAL A 248 -7.00 1.89 17.76
N GLN A 249 -6.05 1.13 18.30
CA GLN A 249 -6.20 -0.30 18.57
C GLN A 249 -7.34 -0.67 19.53
N PRO A 250 -7.61 0.06 20.64
CA PRO A 250 -8.69 -0.33 21.55
C PRO A 250 -10.06 -0.31 20.88
N GLU A 251 -10.37 0.76 20.16
CA GLU A 251 -11.66 0.91 19.46
C GLU A 251 -11.76 -0.03 18.25
N LEU A 252 -10.65 -0.21 17.52
CA LEU A 252 -10.60 -1.14 16.40
C LEU A 252 -10.80 -2.60 16.87
N THR A 253 -10.26 -2.98 18.03
CA THR A 253 -10.47 -4.31 18.62
C THR A 253 -11.96 -4.55 18.88
N ALA A 254 -12.66 -3.58 19.48
CA ALA A 254 -14.11 -3.68 19.70
C ALA A 254 -14.92 -3.74 18.39
N ILE A 255 -14.44 -3.14 17.30
CA ILE A 255 -15.04 -3.32 15.96
C ILE A 255 -14.81 -4.74 15.44
N MET A 256 -13.59 -5.27 15.59
CA MET A 256 -13.19 -6.59 15.09
C MET A 256 -13.87 -7.75 15.83
N GLU A 257 -14.11 -7.61 17.13
CA GLU A 257 -14.80 -8.63 17.94
C GLU A 257 -16.28 -8.81 17.56
N ASP A 258 -16.90 -7.77 17.00
CA ASP A 258 -18.26 -7.84 16.49
C ASP A 258 -18.25 -8.31 15.03
N ALA A 259 -18.55 -9.60 14.85
CA ALA A 259 -18.62 -10.26 13.55
C ALA A 259 -19.58 -9.60 12.55
N ALA A 260 -20.56 -8.80 13.00
CA ALA A 260 -21.45 -8.07 12.11
C ALA A 260 -20.72 -6.98 11.30
N ASN A 261 -19.57 -6.50 11.78
CA ASN A 261 -18.74 -5.55 11.04
C ASN A 261 -17.96 -6.22 9.91
N GLY A 262 -17.81 -7.55 9.93
CA GLY A 262 -17.09 -8.30 8.90
C GLY A 262 -15.63 -7.92 8.74
N VAL A 263 -15.01 -7.31 9.75
CA VAL A 263 -13.57 -7.01 9.78
C VAL A 263 -12.82 -8.29 10.14
N TYR A 264 -11.80 -8.63 9.35
CA TYR A 264 -11.12 -9.92 9.48
C TYR A 264 -9.60 -9.82 9.55
N ALA A 265 -9.02 -8.68 9.21
CA ALA A 265 -7.63 -8.39 9.46
C ALA A 265 -7.39 -6.89 9.63
N SER A 266 -6.29 -6.55 10.28
CA SER A 266 -5.76 -5.19 10.30
C SER A 266 -4.24 -5.22 10.19
N GLY A 267 -3.71 -4.20 9.52
CA GLY A 267 -2.28 -3.97 9.37
C GLY A 267 -1.95 -2.56 9.80
N SER A 268 -0.67 -2.30 10.10
CA SER A 268 -0.22 -0.96 10.46
C SER A 268 1.06 -0.64 9.71
N GLU A 269 1.01 0.46 8.98
CA GLU A 269 2.17 1.17 8.48
C GLU A 269 2.00 2.65 8.87
N ASP A 270 1.91 3.55 7.89
CA ASP A 270 1.60 4.97 8.12
C ASP A 270 0.14 5.22 8.45
N THR A 271 -0.72 4.27 8.09
CA THR A 271 -2.11 4.19 8.49
C THR A 271 -2.37 2.79 9.03
N VAL A 272 -3.48 2.65 9.75
CA VAL A 272 -4.02 1.35 10.13
C VAL A 272 -4.92 0.89 8.99
N SER A 273 -4.45 -0.09 8.21
CA SER A 273 -5.28 -0.75 7.22
C SER A 273 -6.27 -1.67 7.91
N VAL A 274 -7.54 -1.61 7.51
CA VAL A 274 -8.60 -2.46 8.05
C VAL A 274 -9.17 -3.25 6.89
N GLU A 275 -8.97 -4.56 6.89
CA GLU A 275 -9.52 -5.46 5.88
C GLU A 275 -10.86 -6.00 6.34
N MET A 276 -11.86 -5.88 5.48
CA MET A 276 -13.24 -6.17 5.83
C MET A 276 -14.03 -6.72 4.66
N LEU A 277 -15.13 -7.42 4.95
CA LEU A 277 -16.03 -7.98 3.96
C LEU A 277 -16.57 -6.89 3.02
N MET A 278 -17.10 -5.82 3.59
CA MET A 278 -17.59 -4.63 2.88
C MET A 278 -17.60 -3.45 3.85
N LEU A 279 -17.50 -2.23 3.33
CA LEU A 279 -17.64 -1.03 4.14
C LEU A 279 -19.11 -0.60 4.15
N THR A 280 -19.81 -0.79 5.26
CA THR A 280 -21.20 -0.31 5.41
C THR A 280 -21.22 1.16 5.88
N PRO A 281 -22.34 1.89 5.73
CA PRO A 281 -22.46 3.25 6.28
C PRO A 281 -22.20 3.33 7.79
N ALA A 282 -22.69 2.33 8.53
CA ALA A 282 -22.49 2.24 9.98
C ALA A 282 -21.02 2.02 10.34
N LEU A 283 -20.35 1.09 9.66
CA LEU A 283 -18.92 0.83 9.88
C LEU A 283 -18.05 2.03 9.50
N HIS A 284 -18.35 2.68 8.38
CA HIS A 284 -17.67 3.92 7.97
C HIS A 284 -17.78 5.01 9.06
N GLY A 285 -18.96 5.19 9.64
CA GLY A 285 -19.15 6.13 10.75
C GLY A 285 -18.28 5.81 11.97
N ARG A 286 -18.17 4.52 12.33
CA ARG A 286 -17.31 4.07 13.43
C ARG A 286 -15.83 4.27 13.13
N LEU A 287 -15.35 3.88 11.94
CA LEU A 287 -13.94 4.04 11.56
C LEU A 287 -13.54 5.51 11.50
N THR A 288 -14.39 6.37 10.92
CA THR A 288 -14.13 7.82 10.85
C THR A 288 -14.10 8.47 12.24
N ALA A 289 -14.91 7.98 13.18
CA ALA A 289 -14.90 8.46 14.56
C ALA A 289 -13.62 8.09 15.32
N ILE A 290 -12.97 6.98 14.95
CA ILE A 290 -11.66 6.62 15.50
C ILE A 290 -10.57 7.52 14.91
N SER A 291 -10.46 7.55 13.58
CA SER A 291 -9.50 8.41 12.89
C SER A 291 -9.84 8.56 11.41
N ALA A 292 -10.12 9.79 10.97
CA ALA A 292 -10.42 10.09 9.57
C ALA A 292 -9.21 9.89 8.63
N ASP A 293 -7.99 10.19 9.12
CA ASP A 293 -6.76 10.13 8.32
C ASP A 293 -5.81 9.00 8.76
N GLY A 294 -6.08 8.37 9.90
CA GLY A 294 -5.26 7.30 10.47
C GLY A 294 -5.69 5.89 10.05
N ILE A 295 -6.83 5.74 9.38
CA ILE A 295 -7.39 4.45 8.97
C ILE A 295 -7.54 4.40 7.45
N THR A 296 -7.10 3.29 6.86
CA THR A 296 -7.37 2.95 5.46
C THR A 296 -8.33 1.77 5.39
N ALA A 297 -9.54 1.99 4.89
CA ALA A 297 -10.51 0.90 4.71
C ALA A 297 -10.18 0.09 3.44
N VAL A 298 -10.08 -1.22 3.59
CA VAL A 298 -9.80 -2.16 2.49
C VAL A 298 -10.95 -3.18 2.40
N PRO A 299 -12.13 -2.77 1.89
CA PRO A 299 -13.23 -3.71 1.69
C PRO A 299 -12.90 -4.68 0.55
N TRP A 300 -13.27 -5.95 0.76
CA TRP A 300 -13.17 -7.01 -0.23
C TRP A 300 -14.26 -6.89 -1.30
N LEU A 301 -15.52 -6.74 -0.87
CA LEU A 301 -16.66 -6.44 -1.75
C LEU A 301 -16.76 -4.93 -1.93
N ARG A 302 -16.55 -4.46 -3.16
CA ARG A 302 -16.44 -3.04 -3.50
C ARG A 302 -17.56 -2.59 -4.43
N PRO A 303 -18.05 -1.36 -4.32
CA PRO A 303 -18.94 -0.78 -5.31
C PRO A 303 -18.21 -0.61 -6.66
N LEU A 304 -18.97 -0.72 -7.75
CA LEU A 304 -18.53 -0.48 -9.13
C LEU A 304 -18.78 0.95 -9.60
#